data_AF-A0A4Q5LF47-F1
#
_entry.id   AF-A0A4Q5LF47-F1
#
_cell.length_a   1.000
_cell.length_b   1.000
_cell.length_c   1.000
_cell.angle_alpha   90.00
_cell.angle_beta   90.00
_cell.angle_gamma   90.00
#
_symmetry.space_group_name_H-M   'P 1'
#
loop_
_entity.id
_entity.type
_entity.pdbx_description
1 polymer ?
#
loop_
_entity_poly.entity_id
_entity_poly.type
_entity_poly.pdbx_seq_one_letter_code
_entity_poly.pdbx_strand_id
1 'polypeptide(L)'
;MVLVLGVIGAVLYRSLDWLQTPPAQLALSNEVPAAAATDTLPAPAAARPEQLKAIAAGDALFKGNCAQCHAVNDVVVGPALAGITKRRPLSWLVPWVKNSGKVVASGDEYAVKIFAQFQKQQMPSFQLSARQIEDIMAYIESEEGRATAVAGVVALRD
;
A
#
# COMPACT_ATOMS: atom_id res chain seq x y z
N MET A 1 10.56 -76.96 -5.25
CA MET A 1 9.76 -77.58 -6.34
C MET A 1 8.48 -76.76 -6.46
N VAL A 2 8.13 -76.26 -7.66
CA VAL A 2 6.92 -75.45 -7.99
C VAL A 2 6.79 -74.14 -7.16
N LEU A 3 7.11 -72.94 -7.67
CA LEU A 3 6.41 -72.10 -8.67
C LEU A 3 5.01 -71.57 -8.27
N VAL A 4 4.98 -70.29 -7.89
CA VAL A 4 4.11 -69.20 -8.41
C VAL A 4 2.60 -69.46 -8.59
N LEU A 5 1.77 -68.57 -8.02
CA LEU A 5 0.71 -67.82 -8.76
C LEU A 5 -0.03 -66.76 -7.89
N GLY A 6 0.22 -65.47 -8.18
CA GLY A 6 -0.81 -64.40 -8.20
C GLY A 6 -1.37 -63.85 -6.88
N VAL A 7 -2.25 -62.84 -6.86
CA VAL A 7 -2.73 -61.89 -7.92
C VAL A 7 -3.02 -60.51 -7.27
N ILE A 8 -2.79 -59.43 -8.03
CA ILE A 8 -3.28 -58.03 -7.96
C ILE A 8 -4.34 -57.68 -6.87
N GLY A 9 -4.18 -56.52 -6.20
CA GLY A 9 -5.29 -55.84 -5.53
C GLY A 9 -4.90 -54.50 -4.89
N ALA A 10 -5.39 -53.37 -5.42
CA ALA A 10 -5.08 -52.03 -4.92
C ALA A 10 -6.33 -51.15 -4.76
N VAL A 11 -6.28 -50.23 -3.77
CA VAL A 11 -6.99 -48.94 -3.71
C VAL A 11 -8.54 -48.95 -3.63
N LEU A 12 -9.03 -48.48 -2.47
CA LEU A 12 -10.22 -47.64 -2.21
C LEU A 12 -11.54 -47.87 -2.98
N TYR A 13 -12.64 -48.09 -2.26
CA TYR A 13 -13.94 -47.54 -2.66
C TYR A 13 -14.91 -47.20 -1.51
N ARG A 14 -15.95 -46.45 -1.88
CA ARG A 14 -17.10 -45.89 -1.12
C ARG A 14 -18.10 -46.99 -0.70
N SER A 15 -19.25 -46.80 -0.02
CA SER A 15 -20.00 -45.62 0.51
C SER A 15 -20.65 -46.07 1.86
N LEU A 16 -21.73 -45.57 2.48
CA LEU A 16 -22.80 -44.55 2.29
C LEU A 16 -22.82 -43.66 3.57
N ASP A 17 -23.54 -42.55 3.78
CA ASP A 17 -24.72 -41.86 3.23
C ASP A 17 -26.13 -42.28 3.76
N TRP A 18 -27.04 -41.28 3.83
CA TRP A 18 -28.49 -41.28 4.12
C TRP A 18 -29.03 -41.14 5.56
N LEU A 19 -29.57 -39.94 5.82
CA LEU A 19 -30.86 -39.62 6.47
C LEU A 19 -31.13 -40.03 7.94
N GLN A 20 -31.01 -39.05 8.86
CA GLN A 20 -32.11 -38.69 9.76
C GLN A 20 -31.96 -37.25 10.28
N THR A 21 -32.92 -36.36 9.99
CA THR A 21 -32.96 -34.97 10.52
C THR A 21 -34.36 -34.61 11.04
N PRO A 22 -34.52 -34.25 12.33
CA PRO A 22 -35.68 -33.50 12.82
C PRO A 22 -35.46 -31.97 12.67
N PRO A 23 -36.53 -31.16 12.57
CA PRO A 23 -36.43 -29.74 12.25
C PRO A 23 -36.07 -28.84 13.44
N ALA A 24 -35.46 -27.69 13.14
CA ALA A 24 -35.15 -26.66 14.13
C ALA A 24 -36.41 -25.92 14.62
N GLN A 25 -36.38 -25.49 15.89
CA GLN A 25 -37.31 -24.51 16.45
C GLN A 25 -36.55 -23.23 16.83
N LEU A 26 -37.24 -22.08 16.76
CA LEU A 26 -36.66 -20.76 16.93
C LEU A 26 -36.30 -20.46 18.39
N ALA A 27 -35.13 -19.88 18.60
CA ALA A 27 -34.83 -19.02 19.74
C ALA A 27 -33.92 -17.87 19.27
N LEU A 28 -34.29 -16.62 19.53
CA LEU A 28 -33.45 -15.45 19.21
C LEU A 28 -32.38 -15.26 20.29
N SER A 29 -31.12 -15.08 19.88
CA SER A 29 -30.08 -14.43 20.68
C SER A 29 -28.94 -13.91 19.78
N ASN A 30 -29.03 -12.63 19.45
CA ASN A 30 -27.93 -11.69 19.19
C ASN A 30 -26.68 -11.96 20.08
N GLU A 31 -25.39 -11.85 19.69
CA GLU A 31 -24.64 -11.65 18.42
C GLU A 31 -23.22 -12.29 18.59
N VAL A 32 -22.19 -12.23 17.72
CA VAL A 32 -21.94 -11.58 16.40
C VAL A 32 -21.02 -12.51 15.57
N PRO A 33 -21.19 -12.68 14.25
CA PRO A 33 -20.17 -13.22 13.36
C PRO A 33 -19.44 -12.12 12.57
N ALA A 34 -18.12 -12.19 12.51
CA ALA A 34 -17.31 -11.39 11.59
C ALA A 34 -17.17 -12.07 10.21
N ALA A 35 -16.74 -11.29 9.22
CA ALA A 35 -16.20 -11.75 7.94
C ALA A 35 -17.09 -12.64 7.04
N ALA A 36 -17.90 -11.99 6.20
CA ALA A 36 -18.09 -12.44 4.82
C ALA A 36 -17.47 -11.38 3.90
N ALA A 37 -16.50 -11.78 3.07
CA ALA A 37 -15.92 -10.88 2.07
C ALA A 37 -16.82 -10.83 0.83
N THR A 38 -17.00 -9.64 0.27
CA THR A 38 -17.57 -9.45 -1.07
C THR A 38 -16.54 -8.78 -1.96
N ASP A 39 -16.18 -9.43 -3.08
CA ASP A 39 -15.28 -8.88 -4.11
C ASP A 39 -15.98 -7.81 -4.97
N THR A 40 -16.55 -6.81 -4.30
CA THR A 40 -16.92 -5.54 -4.93
C THR A 40 -15.69 -4.65 -4.92
N LEU A 41 -14.90 -4.68 -6.00
CA LEU A 41 -13.91 -3.64 -6.25
C LEU A 41 -14.62 -2.27 -6.17
N PRO A 42 -14.23 -1.37 -5.24
CA PRO A 42 -14.91 -0.09 -5.12
C PRO A 42 -14.65 0.74 -6.39
N ALA A 43 -15.72 1.32 -6.94
CA ALA A 43 -15.62 2.40 -7.92
C ALA A 43 -14.66 3.49 -7.39
N PRO A 44 -13.94 4.24 -8.27
CA PRO A 44 -12.88 5.17 -7.86
C PRO A 44 -13.41 6.20 -6.86
N ALA A 45 -13.14 5.94 -5.58
CA ALA A 45 -13.86 6.56 -4.49
C ALA A 45 -13.36 7.96 -4.23
N ALA A 46 -14.28 8.92 -4.10
CA ALA A 46 -14.00 10.17 -3.41
C ALA A 46 -13.42 9.85 -2.02
N ALA A 47 -12.32 10.50 -1.67
CA ALA A 47 -11.50 10.11 -0.53
C ALA A 47 -12.32 10.06 0.77
N ARG A 48 -12.16 8.98 1.55
CA ARG A 48 -12.93 8.80 2.80
C ARG A 48 -12.60 9.91 3.80
N PRO A 49 -13.50 10.27 4.74
CA PRO A 49 -13.26 11.38 5.67
C PRO A 49 -11.94 11.33 6.45
N GLU A 50 -11.44 10.14 6.82
CA GLU A 50 -10.12 9.99 7.45
C GLU A 50 -8.95 10.20 6.47
N GLN A 51 -9.11 9.80 5.21
CA GLN A 51 -8.13 10.05 4.15
C GLN A 51 -8.04 11.55 3.83
N LEU A 52 -9.16 12.28 3.86
CA LEU A 52 -9.18 13.75 3.72
C LEU A 52 -8.43 14.44 4.88
N LYS A 53 -8.57 13.95 6.11
CA LYS A 53 -7.77 14.45 7.25
C LYS A 53 -6.27 14.16 7.07
N ALA A 54 -5.91 12.96 6.64
CA ALA A 54 -4.52 12.57 6.39
C ALA A 54 -3.89 13.46 5.30
N ILE A 55 -4.60 13.70 4.20
CA ILE A 55 -4.19 14.63 3.12
C ILE A 55 -4.00 16.06 3.67
N ALA A 56 -4.94 16.57 4.47
CA ALA A 56 -4.85 17.92 5.03
C ALA A 56 -3.70 18.09 6.05
N ALA A 57 -3.44 17.06 6.88
CA ALA A 57 -2.28 17.03 7.76
C ALA A 57 -0.97 16.94 6.97
N GLY A 58 -0.94 16.09 5.94
CA GLY A 58 0.18 15.93 5.01
C GLY A 58 0.55 17.21 4.27
N ASP A 59 -0.45 17.96 3.79
CA ASP A 59 -0.27 19.26 3.13
C ASP A 59 0.46 20.28 4.04
N ALA A 60 -0.04 20.43 5.27
CA ALA A 60 0.55 21.34 6.26
C ALA A 60 2.00 20.93 6.61
N LEU A 61 2.24 19.63 6.80
CA LEU A 61 3.57 19.08 7.07
C LEU A 61 4.50 19.25 5.87
N PHE A 62 4.04 18.98 4.65
CA PHE A 62 4.81 19.10 3.42
C PHE A 62 5.22 20.56 3.16
N LYS A 63 4.30 21.52 3.32
CA LYS A 63 4.58 22.96 3.21
C LYS A 63 5.59 23.42 4.25
N GLY A 64 5.51 22.92 5.49
CA GLY A 64 6.45 23.26 6.55
C GLY A 64 7.85 22.65 6.41
N ASN A 65 7.99 21.47 5.81
CA ASN A 65 9.22 20.65 5.90
C ASN A 65 9.87 20.30 4.54
N CYS A 66 9.11 20.28 3.45
CA CYS A 66 9.53 19.65 2.18
C CYS A 66 9.47 20.57 0.96
N ALA A 67 8.48 21.45 0.90
CA ALA A 67 8.18 22.29 -0.27
C ALA A 67 9.30 23.26 -0.70
N GLN A 68 10.28 23.54 0.17
CA GLN A 68 11.46 24.34 -0.17
C GLN A 68 12.42 23.61 -1.13
N CYS A 69 12.41 22.28 -1.11
CA CYS A 69 13.36 21.45 -1.88
C CYS A 69 12.69 20.51 -2.88
N HIS A 70 11.41 20.18 -2.71
CA HIS A 70 10.68 19.23 -3.53
C HIS A 70 9.37 19.83 -4.07
N ALA A 71 9.05 19.53 -5.33
CA ALA A 71 7.70 19.57 -5.85
C ALA A 71 7.15 18.14 -6.02
N VAL A 72 5.85 18.01 -6.26
CA VAL A 72 5.23 16.70 -6.54
C VAL A 72 5.65 16.24 -7.94
N ASN A 73 5.39 17.02 -8.98
CA ASN A 73 5.61 16.60 -10.36
C ASN A 73 6.98 17.02 -10.94
N ASP A 74 7.63 18.02 -10.35
CA ASP A 74 8.82 18.67 -10.89
C ASP A 74 10.08 18.43 -10.04
N VAL A 75 11.25 18.49 -10.68
CA VAL A 75 12.55 18.48 -10.00
C VAL A 75 12.90 19.90 -9.59
N VAL A 76 13.28 20.10 -8.32
CA VAL A 76 13.63 21.42 -7.77
C VAL A 76 15.06 21.36 -7.20
N VAL A 77 15.24 21.27 -5.89
CA VAL A 77 16.54 20.97 -5.27
C VAL A 77 16.72 19.45 -5.12
N GLY A 78 15.64 18.75 -4.80
CA GLY A 78 15.51 17.31 -4.80
C GLY A 78 14.61 16.79 -5.93
N PRO A 79 14.48 15.45 -6.07
CA PRO A 79 13.64 14.83 -7.08
C PRO A 79 12.15 15.10 -6.90
N ALA A 80 11.43 15.08 -8.02
CA ALA A 80 9.97 14.99 -8.05
C ALA A 80 9.48 13.82 -7.21
N LEU A 81 8.42 14.03 -6.43
CA LEU A 81 7.86 13.04 -5.52
C LEU A 81 6.71 12.21 -6.12
N ALA A 82 6.24 12.53 -7.32
CA ALA A 82 5.21 11.75 -8.01
C ALA A 82 5.62 10.27 -8.15
N GLY A 83 4.74 9.37 -7.72
CA GLY A 83 4.97 7.93 -7.65
C GLY A 83 5.99 7.52 -6.60
N ILE A 84 6.24 8.30 -5.54
CA ILE A 84 7.26 7.93 -4.54
C ILE A 84 6.91 6.63 -3.79
N THR A 85 5.64 6.43 -3.43
CA THR A 85 5.14 5.20 -2.79
C THR A 85 5.15 3.99 -3.73
N LYS A 86 4.95 4.23 -5.03
CA LYS A 86 5.10 3.25 -6.11
C LYS A 86 6.58 2.88 -6.34
N ARG A 87 7.51 3.81 -6.07
CA ARG A 87 8.96 3.62 -6.17
C ARG A 87 9.56 2.96 -4.93
N ARG A 88 9.09 3.28 -3.72
CA ARG A 88 9.63 2.75 -2.44
C ARG A 88 8.54 2.58 -1.38
N PRO A 89 8.57 1.49 -0.59
CA PRO A 89 7.58 1.25 0.46
C PRO A 89 7.77 2.18 1.66
N LEU A 90 6.72 2.36 2.47
CA LEU A 90 6.76 3.16 3.71
C LEU A 90 7.86 2.72 4.69
N SER A 91 8.16 1.41 4.75
CA SER A 91 9.26 0.85 5.56
C SER A 91 10.64 1.37 5.16
N TRP A 92 10.81 1.86 3.92
CA TRP A 92 12.01 2.53 3.42
C TRP A 92 11.89 4.06 3.52
N LEU A 93 10.72 4.61 3.23
CA LEU A 93 10.48 6.06 3.24
C LEU A 93 10.54 6.67 4.64
N VAL A 94 10.05 5.97 5.68
CA VAL A 94 10.09 6.46 7.07
C VAL A 94 11.54 6.65 7.58
N PRO A 95 12.46 5.68 7.48
CA PRO A 95 13.87 5.92 7.86
C PRO A 95 14.56 6.93 6.93
N TRP A 96 14.26 6.95 5.62
CA TRP A 96 14.81 7.94 4.68
C TRP A 96 14.45 9.39 5.06
N VAL A 97 13.17 9.68 5.32
CA VAL A 97 12.72 11.02 5.71
C VAL A 97 13.25 11.40 7.11
N LYS A 98 13.41 10.43 8.03
CA LYS A 98 14.00 10.69 9.35
C LYS A 98 15.49 11.03 9.27
N ASN A 99 16.28 10.29 8.49
CA ASN A 99 17.71 10.54 8.30
C ASN A 99 18.22 9.88 7.00
N SER A 100 18.12 10.61 5.89
CA SER A 100 18.57 10.17 4.56
C SER A 100 20.05 9.74 4.56
N GLY A 101 20.92 10.54 5.19
CA GLY A 101 22.35 10.28 5.31
C GLY A 101 22.71 8.94 5.94
N LYS A 102 21.93 8.44 6.90
CA LYS A 102 22.12 7.09 7.47
C LYS A 102 21.78 5.98 6.48
N VAL A 103 20.77 6.17 5.63
CA VAL A 103 20.38 5.18 4.60
C VAL A 103 21.40 5.18 3.44
N VAL A 104 21.96 6.35 3.10
CA VAL A 104 23.13 6.45 2.20
C VAL A 104 24.34 5.75 2.81
N ALA A 105 24.64 6.00 4.08
CA ALA A 105 25.80 5.43 4.78
C ALA A 105 25.70 3.91 5.03
N SER A 106 24.49 3.33 5.06
CA SER A 106 24.31 1.88 5.10
C SER A 106 24.50 1.20 3.74
N GLY A 107 24.79 1.95 2.67
CA GLY A 107 25.07 1.41 1.35
C GLY A 107 23.84 0.94 0.56
N ASP A 108 22.63 1.43 0.88
CA ASP A 108 21.44 1.16 0.07
C ASP A 108 21.66 1.71 -1.35
N GLU A 109 21.57 0.86 -2.37
CA GLU A 109 21.93 1.20 -3.75
C GLU A 109 21.11 2.38 -4.30
N TYR A 110 19.85 2.53 -3.88
CA TYR A 110 18.97 3.59 -4.34
C TYR A 110 19.22 4.89 -3.59
N ALA A 111 19.48 4.83 -2.29
CA ALA A 111 19.96 5.95 -1.49
C ALA A 111 21.28 6.51 -2.05
N VAL A 112 22.27 5.65 -2.30
CA VAL A 112 23.56 6.03 -2.88
C VAL A 112 23.38 6.59 -4.29
N LYS A 113 22.55 5.96 -5.13
CA LYS A 113 22.26 6.43 -6.49
C LYS A 113 21.58 7.80 -6.49
N ILE A 114 20.49 7.99 -5.74
CA ILE A 114 19.75 9.26 -5.75
C ILE A 114 20.60 10.39 -5.14
N PHE A 115 21.37 10.10 -4.09
CA PHE A 115 22.33 11.04 -3.51
C PHE A 115 23.41 11.46 -4.50
N ALA A 116 23.95 10.52 -5.30
CA ALA A 116 24.92 10.84 -6.35
C ALA A 116 24.29 11.65 -7.50
N GLN A 117 23.06 11.33 -7.92
CA GLN A 117 22.35 12.09 -8.96
C GLN A 117 22.07 13.54 -8.54
N PHE A 118 21.72 13.76 -7.26
CA PHE A 118 21.45 15.08 -6.69
C PHE A 118 22.70 15.72 -6.07
N GLN A 119 23.84 15.65 -6.78
CA GLN A 119 25.11 16.33 -6.47
C GLN A 119 25.63 16.13 -5.03
N LYS A 120 25.25 15.04 -4.36
CA LYS A 120 25.55 14.77 -2.93
C LYS A 120 24.97 15.82 -1.97
N GLN A 121 23.89 16.50 -2.36
CA GLN A 121 23.14 17.39 -1.48
C GLN A 121 22.47 16.57 -0.36
N GLN A 122 22.62 17.04 0.89
CA GLN A 122 22.07 16.37 2.06
C GLN A 122 20.61 16.80 2.29
N MET A 123 19.68 15.85 2.20
CA MET A 123 18.32 16.07 2.70
C MET A 123 18.36 16.11 4.24
N PRO A 124 17.80 17.13 4.90
CA PRO A 124 17.83 17.26 6.36
C PRO A 124 17.25 16.04 7.10
N SER A 125 17.60 15.91 8.38
CA SER A 125 16.99 14.91 9.27
C SER A 125 15.77 15.50 9.98
N PHE A 126 14.62 14.83 9.89
CA PHE A 126 13.35 15.36 10.39
C PHE A 126 12.83 14.59 11.62
N GLN A 127 12.37 15.33 12.63
CA GLN A 127 11.83 14.80 13.89
C GLN A 127 10.33 14.46 13.76
N LEU A 128 9.97 13.75 12.70
CA LEU A 128 8.58 13.36 12.38
C LEU A 128 8.29 11.93 12.86
N SER A 129 7.06 11.70 13.34
CA SER A 129 6.55 10.35 13.61
C SER A 129 6.31 9.56 12.31
N ALA A 130 6.13 8.23 12.40
CA ALA A 130 5.80 7.42 11.22
C ALA A 130 4.48 7.87 10.59
N ARG A 131 3.42 8.07 11.40
CA ARG A 131 2.11 8.56 10.96
C ARG A 131 2.19 9.92 10.25
N GLN A 132 2.99 10.87 10.76
CA GLN A 132 3.19 12.15 10.07
C GLN A 132 3.86 12.00 8.70
N ILE A 133 4.75 11.01 8.53
CA ILE A 133 5.36 10.72 7.22
C ILE A 133 4.34 10.02 6.31
N GLU A 134 3.49 9.14 6.84
CA GLU A 134 2.36 8.52 6.12
C GLU A 134 1.34 9.56 5.64
N ASP A 135 0.97 10.53 6.49
CA ASP A 135 0.09 11.64 6.14
C ASP A 135 0.71 12.49 4.99
N ILE A 136 2.01 12.78 5.03
CA ILE A 136 2.74 13.46 3.92
C ILE A 136 2.67 12.63 2.62
N MET A 137 2.82 11.31 2.68
CA MET A 137 2.71 10.47 1.49
C MET A 137 1.28 10.47 0.92
N ALA A 138 0.26 10.43 1.78
CA ALA A 138 -1.14 10.53 1.37
C ALA A 138 -1.45 11.86 0.67
N TYR A 139 -0.86 12.98 1.14
CA TYR A 139 -0.90 14.25 0.44
C TYR A 139 -0.25 14.17 -0.95
N ILE A 140 0.99 13.68 -1.05
CA ILE A 140 1.71 13.54 -2.33
C ILE A 140 0.91 12.72 -3.34
N GLU A 141 0.37 11.57 -2.94
CA GLU A 141 -0.47 10.71 -3.78
C GLU A 141 -1.76 11.42 -4.25
N SER A 142 -2.35 12.28 -3.42
CA SER A 142 -3.55 13.05 -3.80
C SER A 142 -3.24 14.12 -4.85
N GLU A 143 -2.06 14.74 -4.79
CA GLU A 143 -1.61 15.75 -5.75
C GLU A 143 -1.18 15.13 -7.09
N GLU A 144 -0.63 13.91 -7.08
CA GLU A 144 -0.46 13.10 -8.31
C GLU A 144 -1.80 12.88 -9.01
N GLY A 145 -2.81 12.42 -8.26
CA GLY A 145 -4.16 12.17 -8.77
C GLY A 145 -4.85 13.44 -9.29
N ARG A 146 -4.57 14.59 -8.65
CA ARG A 146 -5.08 15.89 -9.14
C ARG A 146 -4.46 16.27 -10.48
N ALA A 147 -3.18 16.00 -10.71
CA ALA A 147 -2.53 16.29 -11.98
C ALA A 147 -3.13 15.49 -13.15
N THR A 148 -3.36 14.18 -12.98
CA THR A 148 -4.06 13.36 -13.99
C THR A 148 -5.52 13.72 -14.15
N ALA A 149 -6.23 14.07 -13.07
CA ALA A 149 -7.63 14.53 -13.15
C ALA A 149 -7.76 15.83 -13.96
N VAL A 150 -6.88 16.81 -13.73
CA VAL A 150 -6.87 18.08 -14.50
C VAL A 150 -6.52 17.82 -15.97
N ALA A 151 -5.51 16.99 -16.26
CA ALA A 151 -5.16 16.63 -17.63
C ALA A 151 -6.33 15.96 -18.38
N GLY A 152 -7.04 15.04 -17.73
CA GLY A 152 -8.23 14.41 -18.30
C GLY A 152 -9.40 15.38 -18.53
N VAL A 153 -9.58 16.37 -17.65
CA VAL A 153 -10.62 17.40 -17.80
C VAL A 153 -10.28 18.43 -18.90
N VAL A 154 -9.00 18.65 -19.21
CA VAL A 154 -8.60 19.44 -20.40
C VAL A 154 -8.87 18.65 -21.68
N ALA A 155 -8.38 17.41 -21.77
CA ALA A 155 -8.52 16.54 -22.94
C ALA A 155 -9.97 16.04 -23.24
N LEU A 156 -10.97 16.53 -22.51
CA LEU A 156 -12.40 16.31 -22.72
C LEU A 156 -13.13 17.58 -23.18
N ARG A 157 -12.39 18.64 -23.56
CA ARG A 157 -12.93 19.97 -23.92
C ARG A 157 -12.37 20.52 -25.23
N ASP A 158 -11.58 19.71 -25.93
CA ASP A 158 -11.07 19.88 -27.30
C ASP A 158 -11.74 18.86 -28.24
#